data_AF-B9TKY8-F1
#
_entry.id   AF-B9TKY8-F1
#
_cell.length_a   1.000
_cell.length_b   1.000
_cell.length_c   1.000
_cell.angle_alpha   90.00
_cell.angle_beta   90.00
_cell.angle_gamma   90.00
#
_symmetry.space_group_name_H-M   'P 1'
#
loop_
_entity.id
_entity.type
_entity.pdbx_description
1 polymer ?
#
loop_
_entity_poly.entity_id
_entity_poly.type
_entity_poly.pdbx_seq_one_letter_code
_entity_poly.pdbx_strand_id
1 'polypeptide(L)'
;MNTPIEYRDLDPARFFSEVASSYRPAILRGFVRHWPAVRTALQSPEALCHYLLALDTGAEVDAVMTPPAERGRLFYKPDMEGFNFVRNKVTVSRVIEQLARYS
;
A
#
# COMPACT_ATOMS: atom_id res chain seq x y z
N MET A 1 -11.47 -10.89 -17.93
CA MET A 1 -11.48 -10.28 -16.58
C MET A 1 -12.40 -9.07 -16.61
N ASN A 2 -13.38 -8.98 -15.73
CA ASN A 2 -14.28 -7.82 -15.67
C ASN A 2 -13.50 -6.63 -15.08
N THR A 3 -13.43 -5.51 -15.80
CA THR A 3 -12.86 -4.27 -15.28
C THR A 3 -13.71 -3.77 -14.11
N PRO A 4 -13.13 -3.41 -12.95
CA PRO A 4 -13.88 -2.84 -11.84
C PRO A 4 -14.57 -1.54 -12.25
N ILE A 5 -15.76 -1.29 -11.73
CA ILE A 5 -16.49 -0.03 -11.98
C ILE A 5 -15.78 1.12 -11.25
N GLU A 6 -15.60 2.26 -11.91
CA GLU A 6 -15.05 3.46 -11.30
C GLU A 6 -16.15 4.42 -10.85
N TYR A 7 -16.04 4.91 -9.61
CA TYR A 7 -16.91 5.90 -9.03
C TYR A 7 -16.13 7.18 -8.72
N ARG A 8 -16.80 8.33 -8.87
CA ARG A 8 -16.29 9.67 -8.55
C ARG A 8 -17.30 10.39 -7.68
N ASP A 9 -16.81 11.30 -6.84
CA ASP A 9 -17.62 12.18 -6.00
C ASP A 9 -18.74 11.45 -5.23
N LEU A 10 -18.36 10.32 -4.63
CA LEU A 10 -19.24 9.53 -3.77
C LEU A 10 -19.52 10.26 -2.47
N ASP A 11 -20.79 10.31 -2.10
CA ASP A 11 -21.24 10.56 -0.74
C ASP A 11 -21.52 9.22 -0.02
N PRO A 12 -21.72 9.23 1.31
CA PRO A 12 -22.03 8.01 2.06
C PRO A 12 -23.28 7.28 1.57
N ALA A 13 -24.33 8.00 1.16
CA ALA A 13 -25.60 7.38 0.75
C ALA A 13 -25.41 6.55 -0.53
N ARG A 14 -24.76 7.13 -1.55
CA ARG A 14 -24.43 6.45 -2.80
C ARG A 14 -23.44 5.32 -2.61
N PHE A 15 -22.47 5.47 -1.71
CA PHE A 15 -21.57 4.37 -1.39
C PHE A 15 -22.33 3.14 -0.89
N PHE A 16 -23.25 3.32 0.06
CA PHE A 16 -24.02 2.17 0.60
C PHE A 16 -25.01 1.60 -0.41
N SER A 17 -25.69 2.45 -1.20
CA SER A 17 -26.71 1.99 -2.14
C SER A 17 -26.16 1.40 -3.44
N GLU A 18 -25.02 1.87 -3.94
CA GLU A 18 -24.46 1.46 -5.24
C GLU A 18 -23.20 0.60 -5.11
N VAL A 19 -22.30 0.90 -4.17
CA VAL A 19 -20.99 0.23 -4.09
C VAL A 19 -21.06 -0.96 -3.15
N ALA A 20 -21.40 -0.75 -1.88
CA ALA A 20 -21.42 -1.81 -0.87
C ALA A 20 -22.47 -2.88 -1.17
N SER A 21 -23.63 -2.48 -1.71
CA SER A 21 -24.70 -3.39 -2.12
C SER A 21 -24.37 -4.26 -3.33
N SER A 22 -23.38 -3.87 -4.15
CA SER A 22 -23.06 -4.56 -5.41
C SER A 22 -22.32 -5.87 -5.20
N TYR A 23 -21.67 -6.06 -4.04
CA TYR A 23 -20.77 -7.18 -3.75
C TYR A 23 -19.73 -7.44 -4.86
N ARG A 24 -19.25 -6.36 -5.51
CA ARG A 24 -18.26 -6.42 -6.58
C ARG A 24 -17.10 -5.46 -6.33
N PRO A 25 -15.89 -5.74 -6.85
CA PRO A 25 -14.78 -4.80 -6.81
C PRO A 25 -15.12 -3.47 -7.51
N ALA A 26 -14.72 -2.37 -6.89
CA ALA A 26 -14.93 -1.01 -7.37
C ALA A 26 -13.70 -0.13 -7.13
N ILE A 27 -13.54 0.93 -7.92
CA ILE A 27 -12.47 1.93 -7.75
C ILE A 27 -13.11 3.27 -7.37
N LEU A 28 -12.71 3.83 -6.23
CA LEU A 28 -13.20 5.13 -5.75
C LEU A 28 -12.21 6.25 -6.11
N ARG A 29 -12.31 6.79 -7.32
CA ARG A 29 -11.36 7.77 -7.86
C ARG A 29 -11.44 9.08 -7.09
N GLY A 30 -10.30 9.51 -6.53
CA GLY A 30 -10.15 10.83 -5.90
C GLY A 30 -10.88 11.01 -4.57
N PHE A 31 -11.41 9.93 -3.97
CA PHE A 31 -12.16 9.99 -2.71
C PHE A 31 -11.32 10.59 -1.56
N VAL A 32 -10.06 10.14 -1.45
CA VAL A 32 -9.12 10.57 -0.42
C VAL A 32 -8.16 11.68 -0.87
N ARG A 33 -8.46 12.38 -1.98
CA ARG A 33 -7.56 13.42 -2.55
C ARG A 33 -7.20 14.55 -1.57
N HIS A 34 -8.05 14.75 -0.57
CA HIS A 34 -7.91 15.79 0.44
C HIS A 34 -6.98 15.39 1.60
N TRP A 35 -6.61 14.10 1.72
CA TRP A 35 -5.73 13.64 2.79
C TRP A 35 -4.34 14.28 2.67
N PRO A 36 -3.72 14.70 3.80
CA PRO A 36 -2.39 15.31 3.79
C PRO A 36 -1.35 14.45 3.07
N ALA A 37 -1.30 13.14 3.37
CA ALA A 37 -0.38 12.20 2.73
C ALA A 37 -0.52 12.18 1.20
N VAL A 38 -1.75 12.21 0.67
CA VAL A 38 -2.02 12.19 -0.77
C VAL A 38 -1.57 13.51 -1.41
N ARG A 39 -1.89 14.65 -0.79
CA ARG A 39 -1.45 15.95 -1.30
C ARG A 39 0.08 16.07 -1.31
N THR A 40 0.77 15.55 -0.29
CA THR A 40 2.23 15.55 -0.25
C THR A 40 2.81 14.62 -1.31
N ALA A 41 2.24 13.43 -1.52
CA ALA A 41 2.68 12.50 -2.57
C ALA A 41 2.53 13.06 -3.99
N LEU A 42 1.56 13.96 -4.22
CA LEU A 42 1.41 14.66 -5.49
C LEU A 42 2.53 15.67 -5.78
N GLN A 43 3.31 16.06 -4.77
CA GLN A 43 4.47 16.95 -4.96
C GLN A 43 5.67 16.15 -5.51
N SER A 44 6.03 15.06 -4.83
CA SER A 44 7.00 14.07 -5.31
C SER A 44 7.01 12.80 -4.43
N PRO A 45 7.59 11.67 -4.89
CA PRO A 45 7.82 10.49 -4.05
C PRO A 45 8.66 10.81 -2.79
N GLU A 46 9.67 11.67 -2.90
CA GLU A 46 10.55 12.07 -1.79
C GLU A 46 9.79 12.89 -0.75
N ALA A 47 8.87 13.77 -1.19
CA ALA A 47 8.01 14.52 -0.29
C ALA A 47 7.13 13.59 0.55
N LEU A 48 6.59 12.53 -0.04
CA LEU A 48 5.85 11.49 0.69
C LEU A 48 6.75 10.76 1.69
N CYS A 49 7.98 10.40 1.29
CA CYS A 49 8.94 9.76 2.18
C CYS A 49 9.21 10.64 3.41
N HIS A 50 9.52 11.92 3.23
CA HIS A 50 9.72 12.85 4.34
C HIS A 50 8.50 13.00 5.24
N TYR A 51 7.29 13.08 4.66
CA TYR A 51 6.05 13.15 5.44
C TYR A 51 5.86 11.91 6.33
N LEU A 52 6.14 10.71 5.81
CA LEU A 52 6.02 9.47 6.57
C LEU A 52 7.11 9.33 7.62
N LEU A 53 8.35 9.72 7.32
CA LEU A 53 9.46 9.71 8.28
C LEU A 53 9.18 10.59 9.50
N ALA A 54 8.53 11.74 9.30
CA ALA A 54 8.15 12.63 10.40
C ALA A 54 7.05 12.07 11.32
N LEU A 55 6.34 11.02 10.88
CA LEU A 55 5.28 10.36 11.65
C LEU A 55 5.73 9.05 12.31
N ASP A 56 6.94 8.58 12.00
CA ASP A 56 7.46 7.36 12.60
C ASP A 56 7.73 7.57 14.09
N THR A 57 7.19 6.67 14.91
CA THR A 57 7.36 6.68 16.37
C THR A 57 8.61 5.93 16.82
N GLY A 58 9.29 5.25 15.89
CA GLY A 58 10.39 4.33 16.19
C GLY A 58 9.94 2.95 16.66
N ALA A 59 8.63 2.68 16.67
CA ALA A 59 8.10 1.35 16.95
C ALA A 59 8.45 0.37 15.83
N GLU A 60 8.81 -0.86 16.21
CA GLU A 60 9.04 -1.93 15.24
C GLU A 60 7.72 -2.47 14.70
N VAL A 61 7.69 -2.67 13.37
CA VAL A 61 6.61 -3.30 12.63
C VAL A 61 7.12 -4.54 11.91
N ASP A 62 6.23 -5.49 11.63
CA ASP A 62 6.57 -6.65 10.81
C ASP A 62 6.67 -6.24 9.34
N ALA A 63 7.87 -6.39 8.76
CA ALA A 63 8.13 -6.21 7.35
C ALA A 63 8.35 -7.57 6.68
N VAL A 64 7.65 -7.81 5.57
CA VAL A 64 7.82 -8.99 4.74
C VAL A 64 8.69 -8.63 3.54
N MET A 65 9.81 -9.32 3.37
CA MET A 65 10.71 -9.10 2.24
C MET A 65 10.81 -10.34 1.36
N THR A 66 10.71 -10.13 0.05
CA THR A 66 10.89 -11.16 -0.97
C THR A 66 12.08 -10.82 -1.88
N PRO A 67 12.84 -11.83 -2.35
CA PRO A 67 13.76 -11.64 -3.45
C PRO A 67 13.04 -11.08 -4.70
N PRO A 68 13.72 -10.27 -5.54
CA PRO A 68 13.11 -9.73 -6.77
C PRO A 68 12.55 -10.81 -7.71
N ALA A 69 13.20 -11.98 -7.74
CA ALA A 69 12.79 -13.13 -8.57
C ALA A 69 11.37 -13.64 -8.24
N GLU A 70 10.91 -13.47 -7.00
CA GLU A 70 9.58 -13.90 -6.55
C GLU A 70 8.46 -12.95 -6.98
N ARG A 71 8.80 -11.78 -7.54
CA ARG A 71 7.84 -10.77 -8.06
C ARG A 71 6.73 -10.41 -7.07
N GLY A 72 7.09 -10.32 -5.78
CA GLY A 72 6.16 -9.98 -4.70
C GLY A 72 5.19 -11.09 -4.31
N ARG A 73 5.33 -12.31 -4.86
CA ARG A 73 4.49 -13.45 -4.49
C ARG A 73 4.97 -14.05 -3.16
N LEU A 74 4.13 -13.99 -2.13
CA LEU A 74 4.39 -14.66 -0.86
C LEU A 74 3.91 -16.12 -0.93
N PHE A 75 4.83 -17.07 -0.80
CA PHE A 75 4.55 -18.49 -0.92
C PHE A 75 5.60 -19.37 -0.21
N TYR A 76 5.47 -20.69 -0.37
CA TYR A 76 6.53 -21.63 -0.08
C TYR A 76 7.62 -21.61 -1.17
N LYS A 77 8.83 -21.99 -0.79
CA LYS A 77 9.90 -22.34 -1.74
C LYS A 77 9.51 -23.57 -2.57
N PRO A 78 10.15 -23.81 -3.74
CA PRO A 78 9.86 -24.98 -4.58
C PRO A 78 10.04 -26.33 -3.88
N ASP A 79 10.98 -26.41 -2.94
CA ASP A 79 11.24 -27.59 -2.10
C ASP A 79 10.22 -27.77 -0.97
N MET A 80 9.34 -26.80 -0.75
CA MET A 80 8.34 -26.76 0.33
C MET A 80 8.95 -26.74 1.75
N GLU A 81 10.26 -26.57 1.90
CA GLU A 81 10.95 -26.61 3.20
C GLU A 81 10.91 -25.27 3.95
N GLY A 82 10.23 -24.27 3.39
CA GLY A 82 10.03 -22.97 4.02
C GLY A 82 9.38 -21.95 3.11
N PHE A 83 9.40 -20.69 3.55
CA PHE A 83 8.81 -19.58 2.78
C PHE A 83 9.83 -18.97 1.81
N ASN A 84 9.32 -18.42 0.71
CA ASN A 84 10.11 -17.63 -0.25
C ASN A 84 10.28 -16.15 0.19
N PHE A 85 9.91 -15.83 1.43
CA PHE A 85 10.03 -14.51 2.03
C PHE A 85 10.64 -14.61 3.43
N VAL A 86 11.19 -13.51 3.91
CA VAL A 86 11.63 -13.34 5.30
C VAL A 86 10.74 -12.32 6.01
N ARG A 87 10.57 -12.51 7.32
CA ARG A 87 9.86 -11.56 8.19
C ARG A 87 10.86 -10.95 9.15
N ASN A 88 10.97 -9.62 9.11
CA ASN A 88 11.85 -8.87 9.98
C ASN A 88 11.03 -7.86 10.77
N LYS A 89 11.45 -7.60 12.00
CA LYS A 89 10.98 -6.44 12.76
C LYS A 89 11.89 -5.26 12.45
N VAL A 90 11.32 -4.19 11.93
CA VAL A 90 12.03 -2.96 11.55
C VAL A 90 11.11 -1.76 11.77
N THR A 91 11.66 -0.55 11.90
CA THR A 91 10.84 0.66 11.95
C THR A 91 10.34 1.04 10.55
N VAL A 92 9.29 1.87 10.48
CA VAL A 92 8.78 2.40 9.21
C VAL A 92 9.87 3.20 8.49
N SER A 93 10.68 3.97 9.23
CA SER A 93 11.80 4.72 8.66
C SER A 93 12.80 3.82 7.94
N ARG A 94 13.15 2.67 8.53
CA ARG A 94 14.08 1.72 7.88
C ARG A 94 13.53 1.17 6.58
N VAL A 95 12.23 0.89 6.50
CA VAL A 95 11.58 0.44 5.26
C VAL A 95 11.64 1.55 4.20
N ILE A 96 11.30 2.78 4.56
CA ILE A 96 11.31 3.93 3.64
C ILE A 96 12.73 4.22 3.12
N GLU A 97 13.72 4.25 4.02
CA GLU A 97 15.14 4.42 3.67
C GLU A 97 15.62 3.35 2.68
N GLN A 98 15.16 2.11 2.84
CA GLN A 98 15.51 1.03 1.93
C GLN A 98 14.84 1.20 0.56
N LEU A 99 13.55 1.57 0.52
CA LEU A 99 12.82 1.81 -0.73
C LEU A 99 13.40 2.98 -1.53
N ALA A 100 13.75 4.07 -0.85
CA ALA A 100 14.32 5.28 -1.48
C ALA A 100 15.69 5.05 -2.14
N ARG A 101 16.39 3.93 -1.86
CA ARG A 101 17.63 3.58 -2.58
C ARG A 101 17.39 3.02 -3.99
N TYR A 102 16.15 2.62 -4.29
CA TYR A 102 15.76 2.02 -5.56
C TYR A 102 14.84 2.91 -6.40
N SER A 103 14.59 4.15 -5.96
CA SER A 103 13.83 5.17 -6.70
C SER A 103 14.72 5.99 -7.63
#